data_AF-A0A0H4BAQ5-F1
#
_entry.id   AF-A0A0H4BAQ5-F1
#
_cell.length_a   1.000
_cell.length_b   1.000
_cell.length_c   1.000
_cell.angle_alpha   90.00
_cell.angle_beta   90.00
_cell.angle_gamma   90.00
#
_symmetry.space_group_name_H-M   'P 1'
#
loop_
_entity.id
_entity.type
_entity.pdbx_description
1 polymer ?
#
loop_
_entity_poly.entity_id
_entity_poly.type
_entity_poly.pdbx_seq_one_letter_code
_entity_poly.pdbx_strand_id
1 'polypeptide(L)'
;MTSTETSISALLEEALQEPTIGETGSFRWHATAIGIAALWIDASPPSTPPFENALKEGLEIGLDLSREEREFHQVSQGLVLLFHS
;
A
#
# COMPACT_ATOMS: atom_id res chain seq x y z
N MET A 1 -10.65 -20.78 15.07
CA MET A 1 -11.40 -19.84 14.21
C MET A 1 -10.42 -18.74 13.85
N THR A 2 -9.80 -18.87 12.68
CA THR A 2 -8.76 -17.98 12.16
C THR A 2 -9.43 -16.75 11.55
N SER A 3 -9.66 -15.73 12.38
CA SER A 3 -10.17 -14.43 11.96
C SER A 3 -9.02 -13.42 11.96
N THR A 4 -8.03 -13.61 11.08
CA THR A 4 -6.95 -12.63 10.85
C THR A 4 -7.10 -11.89 9.53
N GLU A 5 -7.94 -12.38 8.61
CA GLU A 5 -8.10 -11.78 7.27
C GLU A 5 -9.01 -10.53 7.27
N THR A 6 -9.89 -10.37 8.26
CA THR A 6 -10.80 -9.19 8.35
C THR A 6 -10.13 -7.96 8.96
N SER A 7 -8.97 -8.09 9.62
CA SER A 7 -8.35 -6.96 10.33
C SER A 7 -7.48 -6.08 9.44
N ILE A 8 -6.70 -6.66 8.50
CA ILE A 8 -5.75 -5.87 7.70
C ILE A 8 -6.49 -4.93 6.75
N SER A 9 -7.52 -5.39 6.05
CA SER A 9 -8.32 -4.54 5.17
C SER A 9 -8.99 -3.39 5.91
N ALA A 10 -9.50 -3.64 7.13
CA ALA A 10 -10.10 -2.60 7.97
C ALA A 10 -9.04 -1.58 8.43
N LEU A 11 -7.89 -2.06 8.91
CA LEU A 11 -6.76 -1.21 9.30
C LEU A 11 -6.24 -0.36 8.12
N LEU A 12 -6.20 -0.94 6.93
CA LEU A 12 -5.87 -0.23 5.69
C LEU A 12 -6.93 0.83 5.37
N GLU A 13 -8.22 0.50 5.41
CA GLU A 13 -9.29 1.46 5.17
C GLU A 13 -9.26 2.64 6.16
N GLU A 14 -8.89 2.40 7.42
CA GLU A 14 -8.67 3.45 8.41
C GLU A 14 -7.42 4.28 8.08
N ALA A 15 -6.29 3.64 7.78
CA ALA A 15 -5.05 4.35 7.44
C ALA A 15 -5.13 5.13 6.11
N LEU A 16 -6.01 4.70 5.20
CA LEU A 16 -6.34 5.42 3.97
C LEU A 16 -7.11 6.73 4.23
N GLN A 17 -7.77 6.85 5.38
CA GLN A 17 -8.38 8.12 5.81
C GLN A 17 -7.37 9.05 6.46
N GLU A 18 -6.23 8.52 6.90
CA GLU A 18 -5.14 9.31 7.47
C GLU A 18 -4.38 10.09 6.39
N PRO A 19 -3.72 11.21 6.76
CA PRO A 19 -2.89 11.95 5.83
C PRO A 19 -1.81 11.06 5.23
N THR A 20 -1.63 11.22 3.92
CA THR A 20 -0.61 10.51 3.17
C THR A 20 0.77 10.99 3.58
N ILE A 21 1.72 10.06 3.68
CA ILE A 21 3.13 10.41 3.88
C ILE A 21 3.76 10.95 2.60
N GLY A 22 3.20 10.59 1.46
CA GLY A 22 3.65 11.03 0.15
C GLY A 22 2.68 10.58 -0.93
N GLU A 23 2.76 11.22 -2.08
CA GLU A 23 2.07 10.78 -3.29
C GLU A 23 3.09 10.82 -4.42
N THR A 24 3.08 9.79 -5.23
CA THR A 24 3.93 9.63 -6.41
C THR A 24 3.04 9.61 -7.66
N GLY A 25 3.59 9.25 -8.82
CA GLY A 25 2.84 9.29 -10.07
C GLY A 25 1.64 8.34 -10.06
N SER A 26 1.83 7.11 -9.56
CA SER A 26 0.81 6.06 -9.63
C SER A 26 0.28 5.64 -8.26
N PHE A 27 1.01 5.98 -7.20
CA PHE A 27 0.71 5.52 -5.85
C PHE A 27 0.61 6.66 -4.85
N ARG A 28 -0.27 6.44 -3.88
CA ARG A 28 -0.43 7.26 -2.72
C ARG A 28 0.04 6.47 -1.50
N TRP A 29 0.96 7.04 -0.77
CA TRP A 29 1.68 6.38 0.31
C TRP A 29 1.06 6.79 1.64
N HIS A 30 0.74 5.80 2.45
CA HIS A 30 0.20 5.96 3.79
C HIS A 30 1.11 5.21 4.76
N ALA A 31 1.47 5.86 5.87
CA ALA A 31 2.07 5.16 7.00
C ALA A 31 0.94 4.57 7.83
N THR A 32 0.96 3.26 8.01
CA THR A 32 -0.01 2.52 8.82
C THR A 32 0.69 1.97 10.06
N ALA A 33 -0.08 1.54 11.06
CA ALA A 33 0.48 0.90 12.26
C ALA A 33 1.24 -0.41 11.97
N ILE A 34 0.98 -1.03 10.82
CA ILE A 34 1.57 -2.32 10.41
C ILE A 34 2.80 -2.09 9.51
N GLY A 35 2.89 -0.95 8.83
CA GLY A 35 3.91 -0.66 7.83
C GLY A 35 3.45 0.38 6.81
N ILE A 36 4.00 0.35 5.61
CA ILE A 36 3.68 1.31 4.54
C ILE A 36 2.62 0.76 3.60
N ALA A 37 1.53 1.48 3.41
CA ALA A 37 0.49 1.16 2.45
C ALA A 37 0.58 2.06 1.21
N ALA A 38 0.77 1.46 0.04
CA ALA A 38 0.76 2.14 -1.26
C ALA A 38 -0.58 1.91 -1.95
N LEU A 39 -1.48 2.88 -1.87
CA LEU A 39 -2.74 2.89 -2.59
C LEU A 39 -2.50 3.22 -4.05
N TRP A 40 -3.02 2.39 -4.94
CA TRP A 40 -3.07 2.69 -6.36
C TRP A 40 -4.07 3.82 -6.65
N ILE A 41 -3.59 4.92 -7.23
CA ILE A 41 -4.43 6.09 -7.58
C ILE A 41 -4.52 6.35 -9.08
N ASP A 42 -3.73 5.64 -9.89
CA ASP A 42 -3.77 5.81 -11.34
C ASP A 42 -5.09 5.29 -11.93
N ALA A 43 -5.56 5.94 -13.00
CA ALA A 43 -6.83 5.63 -13.65
C ALA A 43 -6.88 4.21 -14.24
N SER A 44 -5.73 3.60 -14.52
CA SER A 44 -5.65 2.26 -15.09
C SER A 44 -5.36 1.23 -13.99
N PRO A 45 -6.33 0.40 -13.57
CA PRO A 45 -6.03 -0.66 -12.62
C PRO A 45 -5.03 -1.64 -13.26
N PRO A 46 -3.89 -1.89 -12.60
CA PRO A 46 -2.86 -2.74 -13.16
C PRO A 46 -3.36 -4.19 -13.11
N SER A 47 -3.18 -4.94 -14.20
CA SER A 47 -3.61 -6.35 -14.25
C SER A 47 -2.81 -7.26 -13.31
N THR A 48 -1.66 -6.78 -12.84
CA THR A 48 -0.77 -7.46 -11.90
C THR A 48 -0.31 -6.46 -10.85
N PRO A 49 -0.13 -6.86 -9.58
CA PRO A 49 0.32 -5.95 -8.53
C PRO A 49 1.70 -5.36 -8.91
N PRO A 50 1.81 -4.05 -9.17
CA PRO A 50 3.02 -3.45 -9.71
C PRO A 50 4.02 -3.13 -8.60
N PHE A 51 4.46 -4.17 -7.90
CA PHE A 51 5.45 -4.08 -6.82
C PHE A 51 6.75 -3.42 -7.30
N GLU A 52 7.18 -3.67 -8.54
CA GLU A 52 8.37 -3.02 -9.09
C GLU A 52 8.22 -1.50 -9.22
N ASN A 53 7.03 -1.02 -9.61
CA ASN A 53 6.76 0.41 -9.66
C ASN A 53 6.70 0.99 -8.24
N ALA A 54 6.02 0.31 -7.33
CA ALA A 54 5.97 0.73 -5.93
C ALA A 54 7.38 0.77 -5.30
N LEU A 55 8.26 -0.18 -5.57
CA LEU A 55 9.65 -0.13 -5.10
C LEU A 55 10.41 1.08 -5.64
N LYS A 56 10.25 1.39 -6.94
CA LYS A 56 10.89 2.54 -7.57
C LYS A 56 10.35 3.85 -7.01
N GLU A 57 9.03 4.02 -7.03
CA GLU A 57 8.35 5.23 -6.54
C GLU A 57 8.54 5.42 -5.03
N GLY A 58 8.53 4.34 -4.26
CA GLY A 58 8.83 4.34 -2.83
C GLY A 58 10.24 4.84 -2.56
N LEU A 59 11.23 4.35 -3.33
CA LEU A 59 12.60 4.83 -3.22
C LEU A 59 12.74 6.32 -3.59
N GLU A 60 11.95 6.82 -4.55
CA GLU A 60 11.94 8.24 -4.93
C GLU A 60 11.50 9.17 -3.78
N ILE A 61 10.59 8.71 -2.92
CA ILE A 61 10.16 9.44 -1.72
C ILE A 61 10.96 9.08 -0.46
N GLY A 62 11.97 8.21 -0.59
CA GLY A 62 12.86 7.82 0.50
C GLY A 62 12.38 6.62 1.34
N LEU A 63 11.45 5.81 0.84
CA LEU A 63 11.02 4.54 1.44
C LEU A 63 11.80 3.37 0.80
N ASP A 64 12.68 2.72 1.57
CA ASP A 64 13.43 1.54 1.09
C ASP A 64 12.68 0.23 1.35
N LEU A 65 11.67 -0.05 0.53
CA LEU A 65 10.80 -1.23 0.63
C LEU A 65 11.43 -2.51 0.07
N SER A 66 12.71 -2.43 -0.31
CA SER A 66 13.48 -3.51 -0.94
C SER A 66 13.54 -4.76 -0.04
N ARG A 67 13.53 -4.57 1.28
CA ARG A 67 13.70 -5.62 2.29
C ARG A 67 12.40 -6.00 3.02
N GLU A 68 11.32 -5.28 2.77
CA GLU A 68 10.03 -5.49 3.41
C GLU A 68 9.24 -6.63 2.74
N GLU A 69 8.41 -7.31 3.54
CA GLU A 69 7.39 -8.22 3.04
C GLU A 69 6.33 -7.43 2.29
N ARG A 70 5.86 -7.97 1.17
CA ARG A 70 5.00 -7.25 0.23
C ARG A 70 3.71 -8.02 0.06
N GLU A 71 2.64 -7.45 0.56
CA GLU A 71 1.31 -7.99 0.44
C GLU A 71 0.48 -7.07 -0.45
N PHE A 72 -0.52 -7.63 -1.12
CA PHE A 72 -1.50 -6.86 -1.86
C PHE A 72 -2.88 -7.11 -1.27
N HIS A 73 -3.59 -6.02 -1.01
CA HIS A 73 -4.93 -6.05 -0.46
C HIS A 73 -5.85 -5.27 -1.39
N GLN A 74 -6.98 -5.88 -1.73
CA GLN A 74 -8.02 -5.20 -2.47
C GLN A 74 -9.04 -4.66 -1.48
N VAL A 75 -9.13 -3.34 -1.38
CA VAL A 75 -10.06 -2.62 -0.50
C VAL A 75 -11.11 -1.87 -1.32
N SER A 76 -12.09 -1.27 -0.64
CA SER A 76 -13.16 -0.49 -1.30
C SER A 76 -12.63 0.67 -2.14
N GLN A 77 -11.51 1.27 -1.73
CA GLN A 77 -10.87 2.39 -2.45
C GLN A 77 -10.03 1.95 -3.66
N GLY A 78 -9.63 0.68 -3.75
CA GLY A 78 -8.78 0.20 -4.84
C GLY A 78 -7.78 -0.87 -4.41
N LEU A 79 -6.73 -1.03 -5.22
CA LEU A 79 -5.61 -1.90 -4.92
C LEU A 79 -4.65 -1.20 -3.97
N VAL A 80 -4.30 -1.85 -2.87
CA VAL A 80 -3.29 -1.37 -1.92
C VAL A 80 -2.18 -2.39 -1.83
N LEU A 81 -0.94 -1.93 -1.92
CA LEU A 81 0.24 -2.75 -1.64
C LEU A 81 0.73 -2.41 -0.23
N LEU A 82 0.70 -3.39 0.67
CA LEU A 82 1.20 -3.25 2.03
C LEU A 82 2.63 -3.76 2.08
N PHE A 83 3.50 -2.97 2.69
CA PHE A 83 4.89 -3.28 2.97
C PHE A 83 5.09 -3.28 4.48
N HIS A 84 5.51 -4.41 5.05
CA HIS A 84 5.75 -4.54 6.49
C HIS A 84 6.99 -5.39 6.78
N SER A 85 7.50 -5.33 8.00
CA SER A 85 8.73 -6.02 8.47
C SER A 85 8.47 -6.90 9.68
#